data_AF-A0A133V4H4-F1
#
_entry.id   AF-A0A133V4H4-F1
#
_cell.length_a   1.000
_cell.length_b   1.000
_cell.length_c   1.000
_cell.angle_alpha   90.00
_cell.angle_beta   90.00
_cell.angle_gamma   90.00
#
_symmetry.space_group_name_H-M   'P 1'
#
loop_
_entity.id
_entity.type
_entity.pdbx_description
1 polymer ?
#
loop_
_entity_poly.entity_id
_entity_poly.type
_entity_poly.pdbx_seq_one_letter_code
_entity_poly.pdbx_strand_id
1 'polypeptide(L)'
;MGEILNYFETSGREKVDQTLDLTKKRTSELDIENVVLASTRGFTAERAFDVFNDDYILTVVGIGKERFNRNLRGKLEEKGHNLCFSEEVIKPAQSKNFSNLRVKEIICKPR
;
A
#
# COMPACT_ATOMS: atom_id res chain seq x y z
N MET A 1 13.41 18.55 13.53
CA MET A 1 12.29 17.72 13.99
C MET A 1 12.80 16.29 14.05
N GLY A 2 12.67 15.60 15.19
CA GLY A 2 13.21 14.24 15.35
C GLY A 2 12.41 13.20 14.59
N GLU A 3 13.05 12.11 14.17
CA GLU A 3 12.35 10.95 13.60
C GLU A 3 11.73 10.11 14.73
N ILE A 4 10.46 9.73 14.55
CA ILE A 4 9.75 8.86 15.50
C ILE A 4 9.68 7.47 14.91
N LEU A 5 10.28 6.51 15.61
CA LEU A 5 10.25 5.09 15.25
C LEU A 5 9.36 4.34 16.22
N ASN A 6 8.30 3.72 15.71
CA ASN A 6 7.35 2.95 16.51
C ASN A 6 7.57 1.45 16.28
N TYR A 7 7.72 0.71 17.37
CA TYR A 7 7.83 -0.75 17.35
C TYR A 7 6.55 -1.38 17.90
N PHE A 8 6.08 -2.44 17.23
CA PHE A 8 4.97 -3.26 17.70
C PHE A 8 5.50 -4.63 18.13
N GLU A 9 5.24 -5.01 19.37
CA GLU A 9 5.62 -6.32 19.91
C GLU A 9 4.87 -7.49 19.25
N THR A 10 3.70 -7.22 18.67
CA THR A 10 2.83 -8.23 18.06
C THR A 10 2.24 -7.75 16.74
N SER A 11 1.83 -8.71 15.91
CA SER A 11 1.02 -8.44 14.72
C SER A 11 -0.48 -8.48 15.05
N GLY A 12 -1.30 -7.78 14.27
CA GLY A 12 -2.75 -7.80 14.46
C GLY A 12 -3.47 -6.69 13.71
N ARG A 13 -4.80 -6.79 13.63
CA ARG A 13 -5.64 -5.79 12.95
C ARG A 13 -5.57 -4.41 13.62
N GLU A 14 -5.54 -4.38 14.94
CA GLU A 14 -5.38 -3.14 15.71
C GLU A 14 -4.07 -2.40 15.35
N LYS A 15 -3.00 -3.16 15.03
CA LYS A 15 -1.73 -2.58 14.61
C LYS A 15 -1.79 -2.00 13.20
N VAL A 16 -2.69 -2.48 12.35
CA VAL A 16 -2.93 -1.90 11.02
C VAL A 16 -3.46 -0.48 11.19
N ASP A 17 -4.50 -0.28 11.99
CA ASP A 17 -5.09 1.05 12.19
C ASP A 17 -4.06 2.01 12.80
N GLN A 18 -3.30 1.58 13.83
CA GLN A 18 -2.21 2.37 14.40
C GLN A 18 -1.12 2.74 13.37
N THR A 19 -0.78 1.81 12.47
CA THR A 19 0.21 2.06 11.41
C THR A 19 -0.33 3.07 10.40
N LEU A 20 -1.61 3.00 10.04
CA LEU A 20 -2.25 3.90 9.09
C LEU A 20 -2.33 5.33 9.67
N ASP A 21 -2.68 5.48 10.94
CA ASP A 21 -2.73 6.78 11.61
C ASP A 21 -1.35 7.44 11.68
N LEU A 22 -0.32 6.67 12.06
CA LEU A 22 1.07 7.15 12.06
C LEU A 22 1.54 7.52 10.66
N THR A 23 1.15 6.72 9.66
CA THR A 23 1.47 6.99 8.25
C THR A 23 0.81 8.30 7.80
N LYS A 24 -0.49 8.48 8.06
CA LYS A 24 -1.23 9.70 7.70
C LYS A 24 -0.60 10.95 8.30
N LYS A 25 -0.25 10.91 9.60
CA LYS A 25 0.46 12.03 10.23
C LYS A 25 1.76 12.35 9.49
N ARG A 26 2.55 11.32 9.18
CA ARG A 26 3.86 11.50 8.55
C ARG A 26 3.76 11.98 7.11
N THR A 27 2.80 11.46 6.35
CA THR A 27 2.60 11.86 4.96
C THR A 27 2.09 13.30 4.87
N SER A 28 1.22 13.74 5.79
CA SER A 28 0.82 15.15 5.87
C SER A 28 1.98 16.09 6.23
N GLU A 29 2.88 15.70 7.14
CA GLU A 29 4.06 16.51 7.52
C GLU A 29 5.07 16.68 6.37
N LEU A 30 5.11 15.71 5.45
CA LEU A 30 6.09 15.64 4.37
C LEU A 30 5.52 15.99 2.99
N ASP A 31 4.24 16.39 2.93
CA ASP A 31 3.54 16.68 1.67
C ASP A 31 3.58 15.49 0.68
N ILE A 32 3.40 14.28 1.21
CA ILE A 32 3.38 13.04 0.43
C ILE A 32 1.93 12.65 0.16
N GLU A 33 1.49 12.69 -1.09
CA GLU A 33 0.11 12.37 -1.47
C GLU A 33 -0.10 10.90 -1.88
N ASN A 34 0.98 10.15 -2.09
CA ASN A 34 0.92 8.78 -2.60
C ASN A 34 1.30 7.78 -1.51
N VAL A 35 0.45 6.80 -1.26
CA VAL A 35 0.65 5.78 -0.22
C VAL A 35 0.56 4.40 -0.84
N VAL A 36 1.59 3.59 -0.61
CA VAL A 36 1.65 2.22 -1.11
C VAL A 36 1.46 1.22 0.02
N LEU A 37 0.63 0.21 -0.22
CA LEU A 37 0.31 -0.81 0.78
C LEU A 37 0.11 -2.19 0.17
N ALA A 38 0.52 -3.22 0.92
CA ALA A 38 0.24 -4.60 0.56
C ALA A 38 -1.08 -5.06 1.20
N SER A 39 -1.96 -5.67 0.40
CA SER A 39 -3.24 -6.21 0.88
C SER A 39 -3.64 -7.45 0.11
N THR A 40 -3.64 -8.61 0.76
CA THR A 40 -3.98 -9.89 0.11
C THR A 40 -5.48 -10.06 -0.09
N ARG A 41 -6.28 -9.81 0.96
CA ARG A 41 -7.75 -10.04 0.96
C ARG A 41 -8.58 -8.74 0.92
N GLY A 42 -7.93 -7.58 0.98
CA GLY A 42 -8.60 -6.28 0.98
C GLY A 42 -8.68 -5.58 2.33
N PHE A 43 -8.57 -6.27 3.47
CA PHE A 43 -8.74 -5.66 4.80
C PHE A 43 -7.91 -4.38 5.01
N THR A 44 -6.59 -4.46 4.80
CA THR A 44 -5.70 -3.30 4.96
C THR A 44 -6.01 -2.20 3.95
N ALA A 45 -6.41 -2.55 2.73
CA ALA A 45 -6.78 -1.59 1.69
C ALA A 45 -8.07 -0.85 2.03
N GLU A 46 -9.05 -1.54 2.60
CA GLU A 46 -10.29 -0.94 3.08
C GLU A 46 -10.05 0.03 4.23
N ARG A 47 -9.25 -0.38 5.23
CA ARG A 47 -8.87 0.51 6.34
C ARG A 47 -8.09 1.73 5.85
N ALA A 48 -7.14 1.53 4.94
CA ALA A 48 -6.39 2.64 4.37
C ALA A 48 -7.31 3.61 3.61
N PHE A 49 -8.24 3.08 2.82
CA PHE A 49 -9.22 3.91 2.10
C PHE A 49 -10.05 4.78 3.07
N ASP A 50 -10.50 4.23 4.20
CA ASP A 50 -11.25 4.98 5.20
C ASP A 50 -10.40 6.05 5.93
N VAL A 51 -9.11 5.76 6.18
CA VAL A 51 -8.20 6.68 6.88
C VAL A 51 -7.73 7.82 5.97
N PHE A 52 -7.33 7.50 4.75
CA PHE A 52 -6.74 8.46 3.81
C PHE A 52 -7.80 9.22 2.99
N ASN A 53 -8.99 8.64 2.76
CA ASN A 53 -10.07 9.25 1.98
C ASN A 53 -9.60 9.78 0.61
N ASP A 54 -10.24 10.84 0.10
CA ASP A 54 -9.94 11.43 -1.20
C ASP A 54 -8.68 12.33 -1.19
N ASP A 55 -7.98 12.45 -0.06
CA ASP A 55 -6.77 13.30 0.09
C ASP A 55 -5.50 12.62 -0.44
N TYR A 56 -5.52 11.31 -0.70
CA TYR A 56 -4.35 10.53 -1.10
C TYR A 56 -4.65 9.55 -2.22
N ILE A 57 -3.62 9.22 -3.00
CA ILE A 57 -3.67 8.13 -3.97
C ILE A 57 -3.08 6.87 -3.33
N LEU A 58 -3.91 5.83 -3.19
CA LEU A 58 -3.48 4.53 -2.74
C LEU A 58 -2.98 3.68 -3.92
N THR A 59 -1.80 3.07 -3.76
CA THR A 59 -1.32 1.98 -4.62
C THR A 59 -1.37 0.67 -3.83
N VAL A 60 -2.34 -0.18 -4.15
CA VAL A 60 -2.58 -1.46 -3.46
C VAL A 60 -1.89 -2.59 -4.21
N VAL A 61 -0.95 -3.26 -3.54
CA VAL A 61 -0.25 -4.44 -4.08
C VAL A 61 -0.88 -5.71 -3.53
N GLY A 62 -1.43 -6.54 -4.41
CA GLY A 62 -2.10 -7.79 -4.12
C GLY A 62 -1.42 -9.01 -4.74
N ILE A 63 -1.86 -10.21 -4.34
CA ILE A 63 -1.36 -11.47 -4.92
C ILE A 63 -2.18 -11.85 -6.16
N GLY A 64 -3.48 -12.02 -6.01
CA GLY A 64 -4.39 -12.39 -7.09
C GLY A 64 -5.72 -11.64 -6.98
N LYS A 65 -6.32 -11.32 -8.13
CA LYS A 65 -7.59 -10.56 -8.21
C LYS A 65 -8.75 -11.31 -7.57
N GLU A 66 -8.76 -12.63 -7.69
CA GLU A 66 -9.77 -13.56 -7.20
C GLU A 66 -9.82 -13.60 -5.66
N ARG A 67 -8.69 -13.38 -5.00
CA ARG A 67 -8.58 -13.34 -3.53
C ARG A 67 -8.95 -11.98 -2.94
N PHE A 68 -9.01 -10.95 -3.78
CA PHE A 68 -9.29 -9.59 -3.38
C PHE A 68 -10.78 -9.30 -3.49
N ASN A 69 -11.33 -8.59 -2.51
CA ASN A 69 -12.75 -8.26 -2.50
C ASN A 69 -13.13 -7.46 -3.77
N ARG A 70 -14.04 -8.01 -4.59
CA ARG A 70 -14.43 -7.42 -5.89
C ARG A 70 -15.12 -6.06 -5.75
N ASN A 71 -15.94 -5.88 -4.72
CA ASN A 71 -16.66 -4.63 -4.49
C ASN A 71 -15.68 -3.53 -4.06
N LEU A 72 -14.77 -3.87 -3.13
CA LEU A 72 -13.71 -2.95 -2.72
C LEU A 72 -12.81 -2.59 -3.89
N ARG A 73 -12.42 -3.57 -4.73
CA ARG A 73 -11.63 -3.30 -5.94
C ARG A 73 -12.32 -2.29 -6.85
N GLY A 74 -13.60 -2.50 -7.16
CA GLY A 74 -14.36 -1.58 -8.00
C GLY A 74 -14.40 -0.16 -7.41
N LYS A 75 -14.66 -0.05 -6.10
CA LYS A 75 -14.67 1.23 -5.38
C LYS A 75 -13.31 1.94 -5.46
N LEU A 76 -12.22 1.21 -5.27
CA LEU A 76 -10.86 1.76 -5.33
C LEU A 76 -10.52 2.25 -6.74
N GLU A 77 -10.83 1.46 -7.77
CA GLU A 77 -10.59 1.82 -9.17
C GLU A 77 -11.41 3.05 -9.59
N GLU A 78 -12.70 3.10 -9.21
CA GLU A 78 -13.60 4.24 -9.48
C GLU A 78 -13.08 5.54 -8.85
N LYS A 79 -12.48 5.44 -7.66
CA LYS A 79 -11.88 6.56 -6.93
C LYS A 79 -10.48 6.94 -7.40
N GLY A 80 -9.96 6.30 -8.46
CA GLY A 80 -8.67 6.65 -9.06
C GLY A 80 -7.47 6.07 -8.30
N HIS A 81 -7.66 5.08 -7.44
CA HIS A 81 -6.56 4.37 -6.79
C HIS A 81 -5.99 3.28 -7.70
N ASN A 82 -4.71 2.97 -7.50
CA ASN A 82 -3.99 1.97 -8.28
C ASN A 82 -4.11 0.60 -7.60
N LEU A 83 -4.33 -0.46 -8.38
CA LEU A 83 -4.17 -1.83 -7.93
C LEU A 83 -3.19 -2.57 -8.83
N CYS A 84 -2.25 -3.28 -8.22
CA CYS A 84 -1.28 -4.11 -8.90
C CYS A 84 -1.33 -5.51 -8.29
N PHE A 85 -1.69 -6.50 -9.10
CA PHE A 85 -1.72 -7.90 -8.69
C PHE A 85 -0.49 -8.64 -9.24
N SER A 86 0.02 -9.59 -8.46
CA SER A 86 1.24 -10.34 -8.83
C SER A 86 1.08 -11.08 -10.17
N GLU A 87 -0.13 -11.52 -10.50
CA GLU A 87 -0.46 -12.18 -11.77
C GLU A 87 -0.38 -11.26 -13.00
N GLU A 88 -0.47 -9.94 -12.80
CA GLU A 88 -0.35 -8.95 -13.88
C GLU A 88 1.11 -8.59 -14.17
N VAL A 89 2.04 -9.06 -13.34
CA VAL A 89 3.47 -8.79 -13.49
C VAL A 89 4.05 -9.74 -14.55
N ILE A 90 4.04 -9.27 -15.80
CA ILE A 90 4.53 -10.01 -16.98
C ILE A 90 6.01 -10.40 -16.84
N LYS A 91 6.83 -9.54 -16.21
CA LYS A 91 8.26 -9.79 -16.00
C LYS A 91 8.67 -9.36 -14.60
N PRO A 92 8.95 -10.31 -13.67
CA PRO A 92 9.40 -9.97 -12.34
C PRO A 92 10.83 -9.39 -12.38
N ALA A 93 11.10 -8.45 -11.48
CA ALA A 93 12.44 -7.93 -11.25
C ALA A 93 13.28 -8.96 -10.46
N GLN A 94 13.90 -9.90 -11.17
CA GLN A 94 14.86 -10.83 -10.59
C GLN A 94 16.27 -10.21 -10.55
N SER A 95 17.12 -10.66 -9.62
CA SER A 95 18.49 -10.13 -9.43
C SER A 95 19.31 -10.05 -10.73
N LYS A 96 19.11 -11.00 -11.66
CA LYS A 96 19.82 -11.06 -12.95
C LYS A 96 19.50 -9.90 -13.91
N ASN A 97 18.33 -9.27 -13.76
CA ASN A 97 17.85 -8.21 -14.65
C ASN A 97 17.72 -6.85 -13.94
N PHE A 98 18.27 -6.74 -12.73
CA PHE A 98 18.16 -5.55 -11.89
C PHE A 98 18.67 -4.28 -12.59
N SER A 99 19.80 -4.39 -13.29
CA SER A 99 20.43 -3.26 -14.00
C SER A 99 19.58 -2.69 -15.15
N ASN A 100 18.64 -3.48 -15.67
CA ASN A 100 17.73 -3.07 -16.75
C ASN A 100 16.39 -2.57 -16.21
N LEU A 101 16.20 -2.54 -14.88
CA LEU A 101 14.97 -2.12 -14.24
C LEU A 101 14.85 -0.60 -14.34
N ARG A 102 13.79 -0.12 -14.98
CA ARG A 102 13.35 1.26 -14.83
C ARG A 102 12.39 1.32 -13.64
N VAL A 103 12.88 1.81 -12.53
CA VAL A 103 12.07 2.04 -11.33
C VAL A 103 11.14 3.22 -11.61
N LYS A 104 9.85 2.95 -11.77
CA LYS A 104 8.82 4.00 -11.85
C LYS A 104 8.40 4.49 -10.47
N GLU A 105 8.40 3.59 -9.49
CA GLU A 105 7.97 3.82 -8.11
C GLU A 105 8.72 2.83 -7.20
N ILE A 106 9.19 3.27 -6.03
CA ILE A 106 9.84 2.42 -5.03
C ILE A 106 8.83 2.14 -3.93
N ILE A 107 8.57 0.86 -3.68
CA ILE A 107 7.63 0.39 -2.68
C ILE A 107 8.42 -0.30 -1.57
N CYS A 108 8.52 0.32 -0.40
CA CYS A 108 9.18 -0.29 0.76
C CYS A 108 8.15 -0.98 1.65
N LYS A 109 8.14 -2.32 1.67
CA LYS A 109 7.42 -3.10 2.68
C LYS A 109 8.41 -3.48 3.80
N PRO A 110 8.27 -2.95 5.02
CA PRO A 110 9.06 -3.43 6.16
C PRO A 110 8.74 -4.91 6.43
N ARG A 111 9.78 -5.67 6.79
CA ARG A 111 9.68 -7.09 7.15
C ARG A 111 9.10 -7.26 8.55
#